data_AF-A0A8B7Z9K1-F1
#
_entry.id   AF-A0A8B7Z9K1-F1
#
_cell.length_a   1.000
_cell.length_b   1.000
_cell.length_c   1.000
_cell.angle_alpha   90.00
_cell.angle_beta   90.00
_cell.angle_gamma   90.00
#
_symmetry.space_group_name_H-M   'P 1'
#
loop_
_entity.id
_entity.type
_entity.pdbx_description
1 polymer ?
#
loop_
_entity_poly.entity_id
_entity_poly.type
_entity_poly.pdbx_seq_one_letter_code
_entity_poly.pdbx_strand_id
1 'polypeptide(L)'
;MAFLRSMQLGLRLRGIRAVNSVKLTQAESSVGMAKFQSSQRLESTMPTAYQVKEQLAKASPVCSYNEWDPLEEVVVGRIENGIVPPFTPELKVSANQNNWEFFKANQGKPWPKEHTEKAIAEVEEVCNILNQEGIIVRRPDPIDFSDEYKTPDFSSRGMYCAMPRDILLIVGEEIIECPMAWRSRFFEYRAYRELIKEYFKAGAKWTTPPKPLMSDELYNVDVMDLSDEERTHQHHQGRHFTTEFEPCFDAADFVRAGRDIFVQRSQVTNMLGIQWMARHLGNEYNVHLLTFEDPRPMHIDATFMLLRPGLVLSNPERGCHQLDYFKKAGWDVVETARPIIPADHPMWLGSKWLSMNVLMLDHDRVMVDANETPTIKMFEKLGIKTVKASMRYANSYGGGFHCWTSDIRRRGTLQSYF
;
A
#
# COMPACT_ATOMS: atom_id res chain seq x y z
N MET A 1 11.96 19.43 -79.65
CA MET A 1 11.64 20.87 -79.78
C MET A 1 11.70 21.44 -78.36
N ALA A 2 12.82 21.94 -77.85
CA ALA A 2 13.43 23.28 -78.07
C ALA A 2 12.45 24.40 -77.62
N PHE A 3 12.67 25.35 -76.70
CA PHE A 3 13.79 26.20 -76.21
C PHE A 3 13.44 26.68 -74.77
N LEU A 4 14.30 26.87 -73.74
CA LEU A 4 15.48 27.72 -73.47
C LEU A 4 15.25 29.22 -73.13
N ARG A 5 15.61 29.63 -71.88
CA ARG A 5 16.30 30.86 -71.36
C ARG A 5 16.14 30.90 -69.81
N SER A 6 17.14 30.81 -68.90
CA SER A 6 18.43 31.52 -68.64
C SER A 6 18.21 33.01 -68.27
N MET A 7 18.74 33.66 -67.20
CA MET A 7 20.05 33.57 -66.52
C MET A 7 20.10 34.52 -65.27
N GLN A 8 20.89 34.13 -64.23
CA GLN A 8 21.90 34.93 -63.45
C GLN A 8 21.49 36.15 -62.58
N LEU A 9 22.17 36.57 -61.49
CA LEU A 9 23.29 36.13 -60.63
C LEU A 9 23.31 37.10 -59.41
N GLY A 10 23.90 36.76 -58.26
CA GLY A 10 24.23 37.78 -57.25
C GLY A 10 24.72 37.31 -55.88
N LEU A 11 25.84 36.58 -55.80
CA LEU A 11 26.62 36.42 -54.56
C LEU A 11 27.41 37.70 -54.24
N ARG A 12 27.59 38.02 -52.95
CA ARG A 12 28.89 38.51 -52.41
C ARG A 12 28.99 38.39 -50.88
N LEU A 13 29.94 37.56 -50.45
CA LEU A 13 30.61 37.56 -49.14
C LEU A 13 31.55 38.77 -49.01
N ARG A 14 31.81 39.22 -47.78
CA ARG A 14 33.16 39.54 -47.23
C ARG A 14 33.08 39.95 -45.76
N GLY A 15 34.07 39.52 -44.98
CA GLY A 15 34.15 39.71 -43.53
C GLY A 15 35.25 40.65 -43.04
N ILE A 16 35.37 40.65 -41.70
CA ILE A 16 36.52 40.92 -40.80
C ILE A 16 37.13 42.34 -40.77
N ARG A 17 37.02 43.05 -39.62
CA ARG A 17 38.11 43.39 -38.64
C ARG A 17 37.76 44.58 -37.70
N ALA A 18 37.64 44.24 -36.42
CA ALA A 18 38.36 44.72 -35.23
C ALA A 18 38.67 46.22 -34.92
N VAL A 19 38.47 46.52 -33.61
CA VAL A 19 39.11 47.49 -32.67
C VAL A 19 38.80 49.00 -32.78
N ASN A 20 38.14 49.58 -31.77
CA ASN A 20 38.78 50.50 -30.80
C ASN A 20 37.82 51.12 -29.76
N SER A 21 38.34 51.16 -28.53
CA SER A 21 37.96 51.86 -27.30
C SER A 21 37.37 53.27 -27.44
N VAL A 22 36.44 53.68 -26.56
CA VAL A 22 36.45 55.00 -25.87
C VAL A 22 35.65 54.96 -24.54
N LYS A 23 36.41 55.17 -23.45
CA LYS A 23 36.20 55.95 -22.20
C LYS A 23 34.86 55.99 -21.45
N LEU A 24 34.95 55.50 -20.22
CA LEU A 24 34.14 55.84 -19.03
C LEU A 24 34.26 57.34 -18.68
N THR A 25 33.13 57.98 -18.39
CA THR A 25 33.04 59.25 -17.66
C THR A 25 32.47 59.00 -16.27
N GLN A 26 33.24 59.38 -15.25
CA GLN A 26 32.82 59.46 -13.85
C GLN A 26 31.84 60.64 -13.65
N ALA A 27 30.79 60.41 -12.88
CA ALA A 27 30.11 61.46 -12.10
C ALA A 27 29.71 60.85 -10.75
N GLU A 28 30.24 61.44 -9.68
CA GLU A 28 30.02 61.07 -8.28
C GLU A 28 28.69 61.66 -7.74
N SER A 29 28.08 60.92 -6.80
CA SER A 29 27.35 61.35 -5.58
C SER A 29 26.19 60.36 -5.33
N SER A 30 25.82 59.91 -4.14
CA SER A 30 26.39 59.88 -2.79
C SER A 30 25.38 59.07 -1.93
N VAL A 31 25.88 58.43 -0.88
CA VAL A 31 25.18 57.95 0.33
C VAL A 31 24.50 56.57 0.31
N GLY A 32 24.95 55.69 1.22
CA GLY A 32 24.12 54.62 1.78
C GLY A 32 24.81 53.27 2.01
N MET A 33 25.76 53.17 2.96
CA MET A 33 26.25 51.88 3.45
C MET A 33 25.11 51.09 4.10
N ALA A 34 24.74 49.94 3.51
CA ALA A 34 24.09 48.85 4.21
C ALA A 34 24.98 47.60 4.08
N LYS A 35 25.54 47.14 5.21
CA LYS A 35 26.33 45.92 5.29
C LYS A 35 25.42 44.72 4.99
N PHE A 36 25.59 44.09 3.84
CA PHE A 36 25.07 42.74 3.61
C PHE A 36 25.96 41.74 4.39
N GLN A 37 25.37 41.08 5.38
CA GLN A 37 25.95 39.90 6.01
C GLN A 37 26.03 38.78 4.95
N SER A 38 27.23 38.21 4.80
CA SER A 38 27.48 37.07 3.92
C SER A 38 26.64 35.87 4.36
N SER A 39 25.77 35.38 3.49
CA SER A 39 25.18 34.06 3.65
C SER A 39 26.29 33.01 3.57
N GLN A 40 26.46 32.25 4.66
CA GLN A 40 27.27 31.03 4.62
C GLN A 40 26.62 30.07 3.62
N ARG A 41 27.26 29.87 2.46
CA ARG A 41 27.03 28.68 1.64
C ARG A 41 27.42 27.48 2.50
N LEU A 42 26.44 26.66 2.86
CA LEU A 42 26.70 25.27 3.23
C LEU A 42 27.35 24.59 2.02
N GLU A 43 28.67 24.40 2.07
CA GLU A 43 29.39 23.57 1.13
C GLU A 43 28.91 22.12 1.31
N SER A 44 28.06 21.64 0.40
CA SER A 44 27.72 20.22 0.32
C SER A 44 28.92 19.47 -0.28
N THR A 45 29.81 18.96 0.56
CA THR A 45 30.86 18.04 0.11
C THR A 45 30.22 16.75 -0.38
N MET A 46 30.40 16.42 -1.67
CA MET A 46 29.95 15.16 -2.24
C MET A 46 30.56 13.99 -1.46
N PRO A 47 29.78 12.98 -1.04
CA PRO A 47 30.31 11.84 -0.32
C PRO A 47 31.31 11.07 -1.20
N THR A 48 32.41 10.67 -0.59
CA THR A 48 33.44 9.85 -1.24
C THR A 48 32.93 8.42 -1.48
N ALA A 49 33.48 7.72 -2.47
CA ALA A 49 33.12 6.32 -2.75
C ALA A 49 33.30 5.38 -1.53
N TYR A 50 34.17 5.75 -0.58
CA TYR A 50 34.37 5.03 0.68
C TYR A 50 33.17 5.19 1.64
N GLN A 51 32.64 6.41 1.76
CA GLN A 51 31.46 6.68 2.60
C GLN A 51 30.19 6.00 2.07
N VAL A 52 30.07 5.85 0.74
CA VAL A 52 28.98 5.06 0.13
C VAL A 52 29.11 3.58 0.49
N LYS A 53 30.32 3.01 0.47
CA LYS A 53 30.55 1.60 0.87
C LYS A 53 30.27 1.35 2.36
N GLU A 54 30.59 2.31 3.23
CA GLU A 54 30.33 2.21 4.67
C GLU A 54 28.82 2.31 4.99
N GLN A 55 28.07 3.12 4.22
CA GLN A 55 26.60 3.13 4.29
C GLN A 55 25.97 1.81 3.83
N LEU A 56 26.54 1.17 2.81
CA LEU A 56 26.09 -0.15 2.32
C LEU A 56 26.41 -1.30 3.28
N ALA A 57 27.27 -1.09 4.29
CA ALA A 57 27.65 -2.11 5.27
C ALA A 57 26.73 -2.16 6.52
N LYS A 58 25.78 -1.24 6.64
CA LYS A 58 24.82 -1.23 7.76
C LYS A 58 23.79 -2.34 7.56
N ALA A 59 23.52 -3.10 8.63
CA ALA A 59 22.38 -4.01 8.66
C ALA A 59 21.09 -3.19 8.48
N SER A 60 20.22 -3.62 7.56
CA SER A 60 18.97 -2.92 7.28
C SER A 60 18.06 -2.91 8.51
N PRO A 61 17.45 -1.76 8.88
CA PRO A 61 16.43 -1.72 9.92
C PRO A 61 15.10 -2.36 9.47
N VAL A 62 14.94 -2.59 8.17
CA VAL A 62 13.81 -3.31 7.56
C VAL A 62 14.24 -4.74 7.36
N CYS A 63 13.49 -5.69 7.87
CA CYS A 63 13.75 -7.12 7.67
C CYS A 63 12.50 -7.92 8.06
N SER A 64 11.68 -8.32 7.10
CA SER A 64 10.53 -9.19 7.36
C SER A 64 10.30 -10.17 6.19
N TYR A 65 10.26 -11.47 6.50
CA TYR A 65 10.14 -12.55 5.50
C TYR A 65 8.80 -13.27 5.54
N ASN A 66 8.04 -13.16 6.62
CA ASN A 66 6.81 -13.91 6.85
C ASN A 66 5.90 -13.15 7.81
N GLU A 67 4.71 -13.69 8.08
CA GLU A 67 3.70 -13.00 8.89
C GLU A 67 3.79 -13.31 10.40
N TRP A 68 4.75 -14.11 10.86
CA TRP A 68 4.69 -14.71 12.21
C TRP A 68 5.97 -14.70 13.03
N ASP A 69 7.14 -14.43 12.44
CA ASP A 69 8.38 -14.34 13.22
C ASP A 69 8.26 -13.20 14.24
N PRO A 70 9.00 -13.24 15.38
CA PRO A 70 8.86 -12.24 16.44
C PRO A 70 8.94 -10.80 15.95
N LEU A 71 7.85 -10.05 16.10
CA LEU A 71 7.69 -8.67 15.65
C LEU A 71 8.53 -7.73 16.50
N GLU A 72 9.27 -6.82 15.84
CA GLU A 72 10.13 -5.84 16.50
C GLU A 72 9.77 -4.39 16.15
N GLU A 73 9.31 -4.13 14.92
CA GLU A 73 8.88 -2.80 14.49
C GLU A 73 7.73 -2.89 13.49
N VAL A 74 6.75 -2.00 13.67
CA VAL A 74 5.51 -2.00 12.90
C VAL A 74 5.05 -0.57 12.63
N VAL A 75 4.51 -0.33 11.43
CA VAL A 75 3.76 0.90 11.13
C VAL A 75 2.28 0.65 11.43
N VAL A 76 1.65 1.51 12.22
CA VAL A 76 0.21 1.50 12.50
C VAL A 76 -0.44 2.72 11.83
N GLY A 77 -1.55 2.51 11.12
CA GLY A 77 -2.22 3.54 10.31
C GLY A 77 -2.84 4.72 11.09
N ARG A 78 -3.42 5.64 10.33
CA ARG A 78 -4.17 6.82 10.81
C ARG A 78 -5.45 7.03 10.01
N ILE A 79 -6.51 7.42 10.70
CA ILE A 79 -7.80 7.80 10.09
C ILE A 79 -8.08 9.30 10.19
N GLU A 80 -7.28 10.01 10.98
CA GLU A 80 -7.31 11.46 11.10
C GLU A 80 -7.25 12.11 9.72
N ASN A 81 -8.14 13.10 9.50
CA ASN A 81 -8.29 13.83 8.24
C ASN A 81 -8.62 12.96 7.01
N GLY A 82 -9.00 11.69 7.21
CA GLY A 82 -9.57 10.86 6.17
C GLY A 82 -10.92 11.41 5.71
N ILE A 83 -11.22 11.21 4.43
CA ILE A 83 -12.51 11.58 3.83
C ILE A 83 -13.17 10.34 3.23
N VAL A 84 -14.49 10.39 3.12
CA VAL A 84 -15.25 9.42 2.35
C VAL A 84 -14.85 9.56 0.88
N PRO A 85 -14.30 8.51 0.23
CA PRO A 85 -13.81 8.61 -1.13
C PRO A 85 -14.94 8.95 -2.12
N PRO A 86 -14.63 9.54 -3.29
CA PRO A 86 -15.57 9.67 -4.40
C PRO A 86 -16.28 8.34 -4.71
N PHE A 87 -17.58 8.39 -5.03
CA PHE A 87 -18.33 7.17 -5.37
C PHE A 87 -18.12 6.76 -6.83
N THR A 88 -16.97 6.15 -7.09
CA THR A 88 -16.47 5.72 -8.40
C THR A 88 -16.70 4.23 -8.65
N PRO A 89 -16.57 3.73 -9.91
CA PRO A 89 -16.76 2.32 -10.23
C PRO A 89 -15.91 1.36 -9.39
N GLU A 90 -14.67 1.72 -9.07
CA GLU A 90 -13.75 0.91 -8.26
C GLU A 90 -14.23 0.75 -6.82
N LEU A 91 -14.81 1.80 -6.22
CA LEU A 91 -15.42 1.72 -4.90
C LEU A 91 -16.70 0.88 -4.96
N LYS A 92 -17.49 1.04 -6.02
CA LYS A 92 -18.76 0.34 -6.20
C LYS A 92 -18.60 -1.18 -6.27
N VAL A 93 -17.56 -1.68 -6.95
CA VAL A 93 -17.29 -3.13 -7.03
C VAL A 93 -16.74 -3.70 -5.73
N SER A 94 -16.04 -2.92 -4.91
CA SER A 94 -15.44 -3.42 -3.67
C SER A 94 -16.32 -3.25 -2.44
N ALA A 95 -17.15 -2.20 -2.39
CA ALA A 95 -18.02 -1.93 -1.25
C ALA A 95 -19.29 -2.81 -1.27
N ASN A 96 -19.85 -3.05 -0.07
CA ASN A 96 -21.16 -3.66 0.03
C ASN A 96 -22.24 -2.73 -0.57
N GLN A 97 -23.15 -3.28 -1.37
CA GLN A 97 -24.30 -2.56 -1.96
C GLN A 97 -25.11 -1.80 -0.91
N ASN A 98 -25.25 -2.35 0.30
CA ASN A 98 -25.96 -1.70 1.41
C ASN A 98 -25.32 -0.36 1.83
N ASN A 99 -24.05 -0.14 1.49
CA ASN A 99 -23.32 1.08 1.83
C ASN A 99 -23.29 2.10 0.69
N TRP A 100 -23.78 1.77 -0.51
CA TRP A 100 -23.68 2.65 -1.67
C TRP A 100 -24.36 4.01 -1.44
N GLU A 101 -25.52 4.04 -0.80
CA GLU A 101 -26.21 5.29 -0.48
C GLU A 101 -25.44 6.15 0.52
N PHE A 102 -24.74 5.53 1.49
CA PHE A 102 -23.84 6.25 2.38
C PHE A 102 -22.71 6.92 1.59
N PHE A 103 -22.04 6.20 0.68
CA PHE A 103 -20.95 6.77 -0.12
C PHE A 103 -21.44 7.87 -1.06
N LYS A 104 -22.57 7.68 -1.76
CA LYS A 104 -23.17 8.71 -2.62
C LYS A 104 -23.47 10.00 -1.84
N ALA A 105 -24.03 9.87 -0.64
CA ALA A 105 -24.44 11.01 0.18
C ALA A 105 -23.25 11.72 0.87
N ASN A 106 -22.14 11.02 1.11
CA ASN A 106 -21.03 11.52 1.91
C ASN A 106 -19.69 11.68 1.16
N GLN A 107 -19.59 11.27 -0.10
CA GLN A 107 -18.37 11.42 -0.91
C GLN A 107 -17.77 12.84 -0.82
N GLY A 108 -16.45 12.90 -0.60
CA GLY A 108 -15.70 14.14 -0.41
C GLY A 108 -15.86 14.82 0.95
N LYS A 109 -16.70 14.31 1.85
CA LYS A 109 -16.88 14.82 3.22
C LYS A 109 -16.00 14.02 4.21
N PRO A 110 -15.66 14.59 5.37
CA PRO A 110 -15.08 13.82 6.46
C PRO A 110 -15.96 12.63 6.86
N TRP A 111 -15.33 11.57 7.37
CA TRP A 111 -16.04 10.46 7.99
C TRP A 111 -16.87 10.92 9.20
N PRO A 112 -17.92 10.16 9.62
CA PRO A 112 -18.73 10.53 10.76
C PRO A 112 -17.88 10.78 12.02
N LYS A 113 -17.96 12.00 12.55
CA LYS A 113 -17.03 12.52 13.57
C LYS A 113 -16.98 11.63 14.82
N GLU A 114 -18.12 11.34 15.43
CA GLU A 114 -18.19 10.53 16.66
C GLU A 114 -17.64 9.11 16.45
N HIS A 115 -17.84 8.54 15.25
CA HIS A 115 -17.31 7.23 14.89
C HIS A 115 -15.79 7.27 14.71
N THR A 116 -15.29 8.35 14.09
CA THR A 116 -13.87 8.59 13.87
C THR A 116 -13.11 8.77 15.19
N GLU A 117 -13.66 9.54 16.13
CA GLU A 117 -13.04 9.75 17.45
C GLU A 117 -12.87 8.44 18.23
N LYS A 118 -13.87 7.54 18.16
CA LYS A 118 -13.76 6.21 18.78
C LYS A 118 -12.73 5.33 18.09
N ALA A 119 -12.68 5.33 16.77
CA ALA A 119 -11.68 4.58 16.01
C ALA A 119 -10.25 5.06 16.29
N ILE A 120 -10.04 6.38 16.40
CA ILE A 120 -8.74 6.94 16.79
C ILE A 120 -8.36 6.43 18.19
N ALA A 121 -9.26 6.50 19.16
CA ALA A 121 -9.00 6.01 20.52
C ALA A 121 -8.66 4.51 20.56
N GLU A 122 -9.36 3.69 19.79
CA GLU A 122 -9.06 2.26 19.64
C GLU A 122 -7.67 2.01 19.05
N VAL A 123 -7.31 2.73 17.99
CA VAL A 123 -6.01 2.56 17.31
C VAL A 123 -4.85 3.06 18.16
N GLU A 124 -5.03 4.15 18.92
CA GLU A 124 -4.03 4.58 19.91
C GLU A 124 -3.84 3.55 21.02
N GLU A 125 -4.91 2.89 21.46
CA GLU A 125 -4.78 1.80 22.43
C GLU A 125 -4.06 0.57 21.86
N VAL A 126 -4.31 0.23 20.59
CA VAL A 126 -3.51 -0.77 19.87
C VAL A 126 -2.03 -0.40 19.86
N CYS A 127 -1.70 0.87 19.59
CA CYS A 127 -0.32 1.35 19.66
C CYS A 127 0.28 1.20 21.07
N ASN A 128 -0.48 1.52 22.12
CA ASN A 128 -0.04 1.37 23.51
C ASN A 128 0.27 -0.10 23.84
N ILE A 129 -0.63 -1.01 23.47
CA ILE A 129 -0.47 -2.45 23.71
C ILE A 129 0.76 -2.99 22.96
N LEU A 130 0.96 -2.61 21.69
CA LEU A 130 2.14 -3.03 20.92
C LEU A 130 3.45 -2.55 21.58
N ASN A 131 3.50 -1.30 22.05
CA ASN A 131 4.66 -0.79 22.78
C ASN A 131 4.88 -1.55 24.11
N GLN A 132 3.82 -1.93 24.83
CA GLN A 132 3.92 -2.75 26.04
C GLN A 132 4.40 -4.18 25.76
N GLU A 133 4.08 -4.73 24.58
CA GLU A 133 4.62 -6.01 24.10
C GLU A 133 6.07 -5.90 23.59
N GLY A 134 6.69 -4.71 23.68
CA GLY A 134 8.09 -4.44 23.33
C GLY A 134 8.32 -4.14 21.84
N ILE A 135 7.27 -3.86 21.07
CA ILE A 135 7.33 -3.60 19.64
C ILE A 135 7.43 -2.09 19.40
N ILE A 136 8.36 -1.67 18.53
CA ILE A 136 8.48 -0.27 18.12
C ILE A 136 7.32 0.09 17.20
N VAL A 137 6.51 1.06 17.61
CA VAL A 137 5.38 1.55 16.81
C VAL A 137 5.76 2.83 16.07
N ARG A 138 5.57 2.82 14.75
CA ARG A 138 5.72 3.97 13.85
C ARG A 138 4.36 4.35 13.27
N ARG A 139 4.17 5.61 12.88
CA ARG A 139 2.89 6.12 12.37
C ARG A 139 3.12 6.95 11.11
N PRO A 140 2.23 6.89 10.12
CA PRO A 140 2.29 7.80 8.97
C PRO A 140 2.09 9.26 9.41
N ASP A 141 2.57 10.18 8.58
CA ASP A 141 2.35 11.60 8.76
C ASP A 141 0.86 11.96 8.61
N PRO A 142 0.35 12.90 9.41
CA PRO A 142 -1.00 13.42 9.20
C PRO A 142 -1.05 14.18 7.86
N ILE A 143 -1.93 13.76 6.97
CA ILE A 143 -2.18 14.40 5.67
C ILE A 143 -3.64 14.80 5.59
N ASP A 144 -3.92 15.97 5.01
CA ASP A 144 -5.28 16.33 4.60
C ASP A 144 -5.62 15.59 3.29
N PHE A 145 -6.53 14.61 3.38
CA PHE A 145 -6.99 13.85 2.22
C PHE A 145 -8.14 14.54 1.48
N SER A 146 -8.61 15.69 1.97
CA SER A 146 -9.69 16.44 1.34
C SER A 146 -9.26 17.21 0.10
N ASP A 147 -7.96 17.50 -0.04
CA ASP A 147 -7.42 18.20 -1.21
C ASP A 147 -7.74 17.44 -2.51
N GLU A 148 -8.25 18.18 -3.50
CA GLU A 148 -8.45 17.67 -4.84
C GLU A 148 -7.13 17.69 -5.61
N TYR A 149 -6.86 16.60 -6.33
CA TYR A 149 -5.73 16.49 -7.23
C TYR A 149 -6.20 16.04 -8.61
N LYS A 150 -5.39 16.40 -9.61
CA LYS A 150 -5.64 16.11 -11.01
C LYS A 150 -4.38 15.55 -11.66
N THR A 151 -4.51 14.38 -12.26
CA THR A 151 -3.55 13.82 -13.22
C THR A 151 -3.99 14.20 -14.65
N PRO A 152 -3.20 13.90 -15.69
CA PRO A 152 -3.68 14.00 -17.07
C PRO A 152 -4.92 13.12 -17.35
N ASP A 153 -5.08 12.02 -16.61
CA ASP A 153 -6.06 10.96 -16.88
C ASP A 153 -7.33 11.06 -16.03
N PHE A 154 -7.26 11.61 -14.81
CA PHE A 154 -8.41 11.73 -13.91
C PHE A 154 -8.28 12.88 -12.89
N SER A 155 -9.36 13.17 -12.18
CA SER A 155 -9.38 14.04 -11.00
C SER A 155 -10.04 13.31 -9.84
N SER A 156 -9.51 13.48 -8.63
CA SER A 156 -9.99 12.79 -7.44
C SER A 156 -9.62 13.57 -6.18
N ARG A 157 -10.17 13.11 -5.05
CA ARG A 157 -9.68 13.46 -3.71
C ARG A 157 -9.06 12.22 -3.07
N GLY A 158 -8.43 12.40 -1.92
CA GLY A 158 -7.82 11.31 -1.17
C GLY A 158 -8.85 10.35 -0.53
N MET A 159 -8.34 9.49 0.35
CA MET A 159 -9.16 8.60 1.17
C MET A 159 -8.68 8.67 2.63
N TYR A 160 -7.56 8.01 2.95
CA TYR A 160 -6.94 8.01 4.29
C TYR A 160 -5.51 7.42 4.21
N CYS A 161 -4.86 7.21 5.37
CA CYS A 161 -3.68 6.35 5.53
C CYS A 161 -3.89 5.33 6.68
N ALA A 162 -5.10 4.78 6.76
CA ALA A 162 -5.52 3.87 7.84
C ALA A 162 -4.93 2.46 7.67
N MET A 163 -4.67 2.04 6.43
CA MET A 163 -4.28 0.66 6.10
C MET A 163 -2.88 0.60 5.47
N PRO A 164 -1.79 0.70 6.27
CA PRO A 164 -0.43 0.54 5.77
C PRO A 164 -0.23 -0.77 4.98
N ARG A 165 -0.95 -1.84 5.32
CA ARG A 165 -0.88 -3.14 4.65
C ARG A 165 -1.26 -3.08 3.18
N ASP A 166 -2.13 -2.15 2.79
CA ASP A 166 -2.64 -2.06 1.44
C ASP A 166 -1.61 -1.47 0.48
N ILE A 167 -0.70 -0.63 1.00
CA ILE A 167 0.27 0.14 0.21
C ILE A 167 1.73 -0.26 0.46
N LEU A 168 2.06 -0.81 1.63
CA LEU A 168 3.44 -1.20 1.96
C LEU A 168 3.56 -2.72 2.06
N LEU A 169 4.33 -3.31 1.15
CA LEU A 169 4.77 -4.70 1.23
C LEU A 169 6.24 -4.77 1.61
N ILE A 170 6.55 -5.54 2.65
CA ILE A 170 7.93 -5.77 3.11
C ILE A 170 8.39 -7.15 2.66
N VAL A 171 9.48 -7.23 1.89
CA VAL A 171 10.06 -8.50 1.42
C VAL A 171 11.54 -8.53 1.77
N GLY A 172 11.88 -9.24 2.84
CA GLY A 172 13.22 -9.20 3.41
C GLY A 172 13.59 -7.77 3.82
N GLU A 173 14.67 -7.25 3.26
CA GLU A 173 15.18 -5.90 3.54
C GLU A 173 14.59 -4.79 2.65
N GLU A 174 13.56 -5.13 1.85
CA GLU A 174 12.95 -4.23 0.88
C GLU A 174 11.57 -3.76 1.30
N ILE A 175 11.35 -2.44 1.26
CA ILE A 175 10.03 -1.80 1.30
C ILE A 175 9.56 -1.55 -0.14
N ILE A 176 8.39 -2.07 -0.50
CA ILE A 176 7.74 -1.84 -1.80
C ILE A 176 6.49 -0.96 -1.59
N GLU A 177 6.45 0.23 -2.20
CA GLU A 177 5.28 1.12 -2.23
C GLU A 177 4.33 0.72 -3.37
N CYS A 178 3.31 -0.09 -3.10
CA CYS A 178 2.44 -0.64 -4.13
C CYS A 178 1.70 0.42 -4.98
N PRO A 179 1.42 0.10 -6.26
CA PRO A 179 0.86 1.07 -7.20
C PRO A 179 -0.57 1.49 -6.87
N MET A 180 -1.32 0.66 -6.15
CA MET A 180 -2.76 0.77 -5.92
C MET A 180 -3.57 0.61 -7.20
N ALA A 181 -4.89 0.48 -7.09
CA ALA A 181 -5.82 0.48 -8.22
C ALA A 181 -6.98 1.49 -8.10
N TRP A 182 -7.07 2.21 -6.98
CA TRP A 182 -8.10 3.22 -6.77
C TRP A 182 -7.58 4.62 -7.02
N ARG A 183 -8.33 5.40 -7.81
CA ARG A 183 -7.99 6.79 -8.11
C ARG A 183 -7.85 7.62 -6.84
N SER A 184 -8.67 7.37 -5.82
CA SER A 184 -8.63 8.05 -4.52
C SER A 184 -7.40 7.72 -3.66
N ARG A 185 -6.68 6.65 -3.98
CA ARG A 185 -5.48 6.17 -3.26
C ARG A 185 -4.17 6.47 -4.00
N PHE A 186 -4.24 7.20 -5.12
CA PHE A 186 -3.08 7.46 -5.98
C PHE A 186 -1.90 8.09 -5.22
N PHE A 187 -2.17 9.08 -4.36
CA PHE A 187 -1.16 9.80 -3.59
C PHE A 187 -1.02 9.34 -2.12
N GLU A 188 -1.60 8.20 -1.75
CA GLU A 188 -1.57 7.70 -0.36
C GLU A 188 -0.15 7.48 0.18
N TYR A 189 0.79 7.12 -0.71
CA TYR A 189 2.21 6.93 -0.38
C TYR A 189 2.85 8.14 0.31
N ARG A 190 2.33 9.35 0.08
CA ARG A 190 2.88 10.59 0.66
C ARG A 190 2.92 10.54 2.18
N ALA A 191 1.96 9.87 2.83
CA ALA A 191 1.87 9.77 4.28
C ALA A 191 3.01 8.94 4.89
N TYR A 192 3.68 8.10 4.09
CA TYR A 192 4.72 7.19 4.55
C TYR A 192 6.13 7.64 4.17
N ARG A 193 6.29 8.73 3.41
CA ARG A 193 7.58 9.10 2.81
C ARG A 193 8.64 9.50 3.82
N GLU A 194 8.30 10.16 4.94
CA GLU A 194 9.30 10.46 5.97
C GLU A 194 9.89 9.17 6.58
N LEU A 195 9.03 8.21 6.92
CA LEU A 195 9.44 6.89 7.43
C LEU A 195 10.31 6.14 6.43
N ILE A 196 9.86 6.04 5.17
CA ILE A 196 10.59 5.28 4.14
C ILE A 196 11.96 5.92 3.84
N LYS A 197 12.04 7.27 3.81
CA LYS A 197 13.33 7.96 3.67
C LYS A 197 14.25 7.70 4.86
N GLU A 198 13.72 7.60 6.07
CA GLU A 198 14.51 7.24 7.26
C GLU A 198 15.08 5.82 7.12
N TYR A 199 14.25 4.84 6.78
CA TYR A 199 14.70 3.46 6.57
C TYR A 199 15.72 3.33 5.45
N PHE A 200 15.51 4.02 4.33
CA PHE A 200 16.44 4.06 3.21
C PHE A 200 17.81 4.63 3.63
N LYS A 201 17.83 5.75 4.36
CA LYS A 201 19.08 6.35 4.91
C LYS A 201 19.79 5.43 5.90
N ALA A 202 19.06 4.52 6.53
CA ALA A 202 19.57 3.54 7.47
C ALA A 202 19.99 2.21 6.82
N GLY A 203 19.77 2.01 5.51
CA GLY A 203 20.28 0.87 4.74
C GLY A 203 19.21 -0.01 4.08
N ALA A 204 17.92 0.29 4.26
CA ALA A 204 16.85 -0.50 3.64
C ALA A 204 16.79 -0.30 2.12
N LYS A 205 16.37 -1.34 1.39
CA LYS A 205 16.00 -1.21 -0.02
C LYS A 205 14.62 -0.57 -0.11
N TRP A 206 14.45 0.34 -1.06
CA TRP A 206 13.19 1.03 -1.30
C TRP A 206 12.85 0.97 -2.78
N THR A 207 11.68 0.39 -3.08
CA THR A 207 11.18 0.22 -4.44
C THR A 207 9.79 0.79 -4.58
N THR A 208 9.55 1.42 -5.73
CA THR A 208 8.22 1.85 -6.18
C THR A 208 7.94 1.17 -7.52
N PRO A 209 6.98 0.23 -7.62
CA PRO A 209 6.52 -0.31 -8.88
C PRO A 209 6.00 0.80 -9.81
N PRO A 210 5.86 0.54 -11.13
CA PRO A 210 5.28 1.49 -12.06
C PRO A 210 3.93 1.99 -11.56
N LYS A 211 3.81 3.31 -11.34
CA LYS A 211 2.54 3.91 -10.94
C LYS A 211 1.59 3.89 -12.14
N PRO A 212 0.41 3.24 -12.05
CA PRO A 212 -0.54 3.17 -13.15
C PRO A 212 -1.05 4.58 -13.48
N LEU A 213 -1.37 4.83 -14.75
CA LEU A 213 -2.10 6.02 -15.16
C LEU A 213 -3.49 6.09 -14.52
N MET A 214 -4.10 4.91 -14.28
CA MET A 214 -5.49 4.78 -13.83
C MET A 214 -6.47 5.49 -14.75
N SER A 215 -6.19 5.47 -16.06
CA SER A 215 -7.11 5.92 -17.09
C SER A 215 -8.34 5.00 -17.17
N ASP A 216 -9.34 5.37 -17.96
CA ASP A 216 -10.58 4.58 -18.05
C ASP A 216 -10.32 3.17 -18.60
N GLU A 217 -9.26 2.97 -19.38
CA GLU A 217 -8.84 1.67 -19.91
C GLU A 217 -8.45 0.65 -18.84
N LEU A 218 -8.06 1.09 -17.64
CA LEU A 218 -7.80 0.18 -16.51
C LEU A 218 -9.09 -0.46 -15.98
N TYR A 219 -10.26 0.13 -16.24
CA TYR A 219 -11.52 -0.24 -15.60
C TYR A 219 -12.55 -0.76 -16.62
N ASN A 220 -12.94 -2.02 -16.46
CA ASN A 220 -14.08 -2.61 -17.14
C ASN A 220 -15.37 -2.27 -16.37
N VAL A 221 -15.96 -1.13 -16.69
CA VAL A 221 -17.17 -0.64 -16.00
C VAL A 221 -18.41 -1.50 -16.26
N ASP A 222 -18.41 -2.35 -17.30
CA ASP A 222 -19.54 -3.23 -17.63
C ASP A 222 -19.83 -4.27 -16.53
N VAL A 223 -18.85 -4.57 -15.66
CA VAL A 223 -19.01 -5.54 -14.58
C VAL A 223 -19.37 -4.89 -13.23
N MET A 224 -19.59 -3.57 -13.17
CA MET A 224 -19.78 -2.85 -11.89
C MET A 224 -21.16 -3.03 -11.24
N ASP A 225 -22.18 -3.35 -12.03
CA ASP A 225 -23.59 -3.46 -11.60
C ASP A 225 -24.07 -4.90 -11.44
N LEU A 226 -23.16 -5.87 -11.56
CA LEU A 226 -23.49 -7.29 -11.44
C LEU A 226 -23.81 -7.67 -9.99
N SER A 227 -24.82 -8.54 -9.85
CA SER A 227 -25.05 -9.31 -8.62
C SER A 227 -23.84 -10.18 -8.28
N ASP A 228 -23.78 -10.70 -7.06
CA ASP A 228 -22.65 -11.54 -6.63
C ASP A 228 -22.56 -12.83 -7.46
N GLU A 229 -23.70 -13.43 -7.82
CA GLU A 229 -23.73 -14.63 -8.67
C GLU A 229 -23.22 -14.34 -10.09
N GLU A 230 -23.72 -13.27 -10.72
CA GLU A 230 -23.27 -12.86 -12.05
C GLU A 230 -21.78 -12.51 -12.06
N ARG A 231 -21.31 -11.85 -11.00
CA ARG A 231 -19.91 -11.46 -10.85
C ARG A 231 -19.00 -12.67 -10.69
N THR A 232 -19.35 -13.63 -9.85
CA THR A 232 -18.63 -14.91 -9.75
C THR A 232 -18.57 -15.60 -11.11
N HIS A 233 -19.69 -15.63 -11.84
CA HIS A 233 -19.71 -16.20 -13.18
C HIS A 233 -18.77 -15.47 -14.16
N GLN A 234 -18.75 -14.13 -14.15
CA GLN A 234 -17.83 -13.34 -14.96
C GLN A 234 -16.36 -13.57 -14.57
N HIS A 235 -16.05 -13.67 -13.28
CA HIS A 235 -14.69 -13.98 -12.81
C HIS A 235 -14.21 -15.33 -13.33
N HIS A 236 -15.06 -16.36 -13.34
CA HIS A 236 -14.74 -17.66 -13.93
C HIS A 236 -14.50 -17.61 -15.45
N GLN A 237 -15.01 -16.57 -16.13
CA GLN A 237 -14.76 -16.30 -17.54
C GLN A 237 -13.56 -15.37 -17.77
N GLY A 238 -12.81 -15.01 -16.71
CA GLY A 238 -11.69 -14.07 -16.79
C GLY A 238 -12.12 -12.62 -16.99
N ARG A 239 -13.41 -12.31 -16.82
CA ARG A 239 -13.94 -10.95 -16.93
C ARG A 239 -13.94 -10.29 -15.56
N HIS A 240 -13.12 -9.28 -15.47
CA HIS A 240 -12.59 -8.71 -14.25
C HIS A 240 -12.80 -7.20 -14.27
N PHE A 241 -12.92 -6.55 -13.09
CA PHE A 241 -13.10 -5.11 -13.02
C PHE A 241 -11.85 -4.36 -13.48
N THR A 242 -10.69 -4.66 -12.90
CA THR A 242 -9.42 -4.20 -13.44
C THR A 242 -9.05 -5.02 -14.67
N THR A 243 -8.72 -4.32 -15.76
CA THR A 243 -8.23 -4.91 -16.99
C THR A 243 -6.73 -5.22 -16.88
N GLU A 244 -6.16 -5.81 -17.93
CA GLU A 244 -4.70 -5.99 -18.08
C GLU A 244 -4.08 -4.85 -18.93
N PHE A 245 -4.62 -3.63 -18.83
CA PHE A 245 -4.08 -2.47 -19.55
C PHE A 245 -2.68 -2.08 -19.04
N GLU A 246 -2.48 -2.07 -17.72
CA GLU A 246 -1.21 -1.77 -17.05
C GLU A 246 -1.14 -2.46 -15.68
N PRO A 247 0.05 -2.64 -15.07
CA PRO A 247 0.16 -3.26 -13.74
C PRO A 247 -0.55 -2.45 -12.65
N CYS A 248 -1.45 -3.10 -11.89
CA CYS A 248 -2.03 -2.54 -10.67
C CYS A 248 -2.16 -3.64 -9.61
N PHE A 249 -1.92 -3.29 -8.34
CA PHE A 249 -2.07 -4.18 -7.19
C PHE A 249 -2.02 -3.42 -5.86
N ASP A 250 -2.72 -3.97 -4.88
CA ASP A 250 -2.60 -3.62 -3.47
C ASP A 250 -1.71 -4.66 -2.77
N ALA A 251 -0.86 -4.24 -1.84
CA ALA A 251 0.00 -5.13 -1.06
C ALA A 251 -0.78 -6.17 -0.26
N ALA A 252 -1.99 -5.84 0.19
CA ALA A 252 -2.82 -6.71 1.02
C ALA A 252 -3.44 -7.90 0.26
N ASP A 253 -3.27 -8.00 -1.07
CA ASP A 253 -3.54 -9.25 -1.79
C ASP A 253 -2.41 -10.28 -1.68
N PHE A 254 -1.26 -9.89 -1.13
CA PHE A 254 -0.10 -10.75 -0.92
C PHE A 254 0.03 -11.16 0.55
N VAL A 255 0.39 -12.42 0.79
CA VAL A 255 0.73 -12.96 2.11
C VAL A 255 2.03 -13.75 2.03
N ARG A 256 2.94 -13.57 3.00
CA ARG A 256 4.32 -14.06 2.90
C ARG A 256 4.60 -15.27 3.78
N ALA A 257 5.35 -16.22 3.25
CA ALA A 257 5.87 -17.39 3.92
C ALA A 257 7.33 -17.65 3.52
N GLY A 258 8.22 -16.73 3.90
CA GLY A 258 9.63 -16.86 3.57
C GLY A 258 9.86 -16.75 2.07
N ARG A 259 10.35 -17.82 1.44
CA ARG A 259 10.57 -17.89 -0.01
C ARG A 259 9.27 -17.92 -0.81
N ASP A 260 8.15 -18.28 -0.22
CA ASP A 260 6.89 -18.44 -0.93
C ASP A 260 5.95 -17.27 -0.57
N ILE A 261 5.48 -16.54 -1.58
CA ILE A 261 4.54 -15.43 -1.44
C ILE A 261 3.28 -15.82 -2.20
N PHE A 262 2.15 -15.80 -1.51
CA PHE A 262 0.86 -16.14 -2.10
C PHE A 262 0.10 -14.87 -2.42
N VAL A 263 -0.56 -14.85 -3.58
CA VAL A 263 -1.33 -13.71 -4.05
C VAL A 263 -2.64 -14.17 -4.66
N GLN A 264 -3.69 -13.35 -4.58
CA GLN A 264 -4.90 -13.55 -5.39
C GLN A 264 -5.03 -12.47 -6.47
N ARG A 265 -5.59 -12.85 -7.62
CA ARG A 265 -6.14 -11.88 -8.56
C ARG A 265 -7.44 -11.34 -7.96
N SER A 266 -7.54 -10.03 -7.79
CA SER A 266 -8.64 -9.37 -7.08
C SER A 266 -9.17 -8.17 -7.88
N GLN A 267 -10.18 -7.46 -7.37
CA GLN A 267 -10.64 -6.23 -8.03
C GLN A 267 -9.59 -5.11 -8.08
N VAL A 268 -8.50 -5.22 -7.31
CA VAL A 268 -7.42 -4.22 -7.27
C VAL A 268 -6.06 -4.78 -7.71
N THR A 269 -5.92 -6.10 -7.82
CA THR A 269 -4.68 -6.79 -8.23
C THR A 269 -4.90 -7.58 -9.50
N ASN A 270 -4.26 -7.16 -10.60
CA ASN A 270 -4.36 -7.83 -11.91
C ASN A 270 -3.15 -8.74 -12.20
N MET A 271 -3.23 -9.51 -13.29
CA MET A 271 -2.16 -10.46 -13.63
C MET A 271 -0.87 -9.77 -14.01
N LEU A 272 -0.91 -8.60 -14.66
CA LEU A 272 0.29 -7.79 -14.92
C LEU A 272 0.99 -7.32 -13.64
N GLY A 273 0.23 -6.96 -12.60
CA GLY A 273 0.77 -6.62 -11.27
C GLY A 273 1.45 -7.82 -10.61
N ILE A 274 0.81 -8.98 -10.65
CA ILE A 274 1.38 -10.25 -10.13
C ILE A 274 2.65 -10.63 -10.91
N GLN A 275 2.65 -10.51 -12.23
CA GLN A 275 3.82 -10.77 -13.07
C GLN A 275 4.96 -9.78 -12.80
N TRP A 276 4.64 -8.51 -12.54
CA TRP A 276 5.64 -7.52 -12.15
C TRP A 276 6.33 -7.94 -10.86
N MET A 277 5.55 -8.32 -9.83
CA MET A 277 6.08 -8.81 -8.55
C MET A 277 6.97 -10.04 -8.72
N ALA A 278 6.50 -11.06 -9.46
CA ALA A 278 7.27 -12.28 -9.70
C ALA A 278 8.61 -11.99 -10.42
N ARG A 279 8.59 -11.08 -11.42
CA ARG A 279 9.80 -10.70 -12.16
C ARG A 279 10.76 -9.87 -11.31
N HIS A 280 10.23 -8.98 -10.48
CA HIS A 280 11.00 -8.10 -9.58
C HIS A 280 11.76 -8.91 -8.52
N LEU A 281 11.07 -9.83 -7.85
CA LEU A 281 11.66 -10.67 -6.80
C LEU A 281 12.60 -11.75 -7.34
N GLY A 282 12.48 -12.09 -8.63
CA GLY A 282 13.37 -13.02 -9.31
C GLY A 282 13.35 -14.42 -8.70
N ASN A 283 14.48 -15.12 -8.75
CA ASN A 283 14.57 -16.53 -8.32
C ASN A 283 14.74 -16.71 -6.80
N GLU A 284 14.80 -15.61 -6.02
CA GLU A 284 14.92 -15.71 -4.57
C GLU A 284 13.59 -16.06 -3.90
N TYR A 285 12.48 -15.63 -4.51
CA TYR A 285 11.12 -15.84 -4.05
C TYR A 285 10.24 -16.46 -5.13
N ASN A 286 9.27 -17.27 -4.71
CA ASN A 286 8.23 -17.84 -5.56
C ASN A 286 6.93 -17.07 -5.32
N VAL A 287 6.28 -16.61 -6.38
CA VAL A 287 4.96 -15.98 -6.31
C VAL A 287 3.90 -16.97 -6.78
N HIS A 288 2.99 -17.35 -5.89
CA HIS A 288 1.97 -18.37 -6.10
C HIS A 288 0.58 -17.74 -6.17
N LEU A 289 -0.17 -18.04 -7.24
CA LEU A 289 -1.55 -17.60 -7.37
C LEU A 289 -2.49 -18.52 -6.57
N LEU A 290 -3.28 -17.93 -5.68
CA LEU A 290 -4.42 -18.56 -5.01
C LEU A 290 -5.73 -17.99 -5.58
N THR A 291 -6.75 -18.83 -5.58
CA THR A 291 -8.11 -18.47 -6.01
C THR A 291 -9.12 -18.97 -4.99
N PHE A 292 -10.19 -18.21 -4.80
CA PHE A 292 -11.18 -18.44 -3.75
C PHE A 292 -12.61 -18.29 -4.28
N GLU A 293 -13.55 -18.94 -3.60
CA GLU A 293 -15.00 -18.72 -3.77
C GLU A 293 -15.41 -17.38 -3.11
N ASP A 294 -14.91 -16.26 -3.63
CA ASP A 294 -15.25 -14.90 -3.16
C ASP A 294 -15.81 -14.07 -4.33
N PRO A 295 -17.08 -13.63 -4.29
CA PRO A 295 -17.65 -12.82 -5.36
C PRO A 295 -17.00 -11.43 -5.45
N ARG A 296 -16.42 -10.91 -4.36
CA ARG A 296 -15.86 -9.54 -4.32
C ARG A 296 -14.43 -9.56 -3.76
N PRO A 297 -13.50 -10.25 -4.43
CA PRO A 297 -12.14 -10.41 -3.92
C PRO A 297 -11.46 -9.05 -3.89
N MET A 298 -11.01 -8.64 -2.72
CA MET A 298 -10.12 -7.53 -2.45
C MET A 298 -9.44 -7.83 -1.12
N HIS A 299 -8.12 -7.98 -1.17
CA HIS A 299 -7.26 -8.33 -0.04
C HIS A 299 -7.47 -9.76 0.46
N ILE A 300 -6.38 -10.47 0.72
CA ILE A 300 -6.39 -11.92 1.02
C ILE A 300 -6.48 -12.19 2.52
N ASP A 301 -6.15 -11.21 3.34
CA ASP A 301 -5.92 -11.28 4.78
C ASP A 301 -7.20 -11.31 5.65
N ALA A 302 -8.38 -11.30 5.03
CA ALA A 302 -9.66 -11.68 5.65
C ALA A 302 -10.26 -12.96 5.04
N THR A 303 -9.44 -13.70 4.29
CA THR A 303 -9.80 -14.93 3.57
C THR A 303 -8.86 -16.07 3.91
N PHE A 304 -7.55 -15.81 3.93
CA PHE A 304 -6.51 -16.82 4.10
C PHE A 304 -5.29 -16.22 4.81
N MET A 305 -5.05 -16.65 6.05
CA MET A 305 -4.02 -16.08 6.93
C MET A 305 -3.04 -17.16 7.38
N LEU A 306 -1.75 -16.95 7.09
CA LEU A 306 -0.68 -17.84 7.53
C LEU A 306 -0.23 -17.45 8.94
N LEU A 307 -0.44 -18.34 9.93
CA LEU A 307 -0.29 -17.98 11.34
C LEU A 307 1.09 -18.31 11.92
N ARG A 308 1.67 -19.44 11.49
CA ARG A 308 3.02 -19.92 11.83
C ARG A 308 3.40 -21.05 10.86
N PRO A 309 4.66 -21.53 10.85
CA PRO A 309 5.04 -22.62 9.97
C PRO A 309 4.14 -23.84 10.17
N GLY A 310 3.46 -24.25 9.09
CA GLY A 310 2.56 -25.41 9.11
C GLY A 310 1.15 -25.13 9.64
N LEU A 311 0.72 -23.88 9.86
CA LEU A 311 -0.65 -23.58 10.29
C LEU A 311 -1.25 -22.40 9.51
N VAL A 312 -2.38 -22.67 8.86
CA VAL A 312 -3.15 -21.67 8.13
C VAL A 312 -4.58 -21.55 8.63
N LEU A 313 -5.06 -20.33 8.70
CA LEU A 313 -6.43 -19.97 9.03
C LEU A 313 -7.20 -19.64 7.74
N SER A 314 -8.25 -20.40 7.46
CA SER A 314 -9.08 -20.27 6.26
C SER A 314 -10.47 -19.74 6.60
N ASN A 315 -11.00 -18.87 5.74
CA ASN A 315 -12.38 -18.39 5.84
C ASN A 315 -13.35 -19.49 5.34
N PRO A 316 -14.34 -19.90 6.15
CA PRO A 316 -15.28 -20.97 5.77
C PRO A 316 -16.34 -20.52 4.73
N GLU A 317 -16.47 -19.22 4.43
CA GLU A 317 -17.34 -18.70 3.37
C GLU A 317 -16.60 -18.46 2.05
N ARG A 318 -15.26 -18.61 2.02
CA ARG A 318 -14.40 -18.27 0.87
C ARG A 318 -13.36 -19.37 0.65
N GLY A 319 -13.83 -20.54 0.22
CA GLY A 319 -12.99 -21.72 0.09
C GLY A 319 -11.84 -21.52 -0.91
N CYS A 320 -10.62 -21.92 -0.54
CA CYS A 320 -9.45 -21.87 -1.41
C CYS A 320 -9.40 -23.10 -2.33
N HIS A 321 -9.21 -22.89 -3.64
CA HIS A 321 -9.13 -23.99 -4.61
C HIS A 321 -7.80 -24.76 -4.56
N GLN A 322 -6.76 -24.17 -3.96
CA GLN A 322 -5.41 -24.74 -3.88
C GLN A 322 -5.09 -25.32 -2.48
N LEU A 323 -6.08 -25.61 -1.63
CA LEU A 323 -5.83 -26.16 -0.28
C LEU A 323 -4.98 -27.43 -0.27
N ASP A 324 -5.06 -28.26 -1.31
CA ASP A 324 -4.26 -29.49 -1.41
C ASP A 324 -2.75 -29.21 -1.50
N TYR A 325 -2.33 -28.04 -1.99
CA TYR A 325 -0.92 -27.63 -1.98
C TYR A 325 -0.40 -27.53 -0.54
N PHE A 326 -1.13 -26.83 0.33
CA PHE A 326 -0.80 -26.67 1.75
C PHE A 326 -0.84 -28.01 2.50
N LYS A 327 -1.89 -28.81 2.29
CA LYS A 327 -2.01 -30.13 2.93
C LYS A 327 -0.86 -31.06 2.55
N LYS A 328 -0.44 -31.07 1.28
CA LYS A 328 0.72 -31.86 0.81
C LYS A 328 2.04 -31.38 1.40
N ALA A 329 2.18 -30.08 1.65
CA ALA A 329 3.31 -29.50 2.36
C ALA A 329 3.26 -29.72 3.90
N GLY A 330 2.23 -30.41 4.41
CA GLY A 330 2.10 -30.71 5.84
C GLY A 330 1.52 -29.56 6.68
N TRP A 331 0.84 -28.60 6.05
CA TRP A 331 0.16 -27.53 6.77
C TRP A 331 -1.22 -27.96 7.28
N ASP A 332 -1.49 -27.65 8.54
CA ASP A 332 -2.81 -27.75 9.15
C ASP A 332 -3.67 -26.57 8.69
N VAL A 333 -4.81 -26.88 8.08
CA VAL A 333 -5.80 -25.89 7.63
C VAL A 333 -6.93 -25.86 8.64
N VAL A 334 -7.09 -24.73 9.33
CA VAL A 334 -8.13 -24.52 10.34
C VAL A 334 -9.12 -23.48 9.83
N GLU A 335 -10.41 -23.77 9.91
CA GLU A 335 -11.45 -22.78 9.63
C GLU A 335 -11.60 -21.80 10.79
N THR A 336 -11.70 -20.51 10.48
CA THR A 336 -11.92 -19.49 11.53
C THR A 336 -13.32 -19.59 12.15
N ALA A 337 -13.43 -19.13 13.40
CA ALA A 337 -14.71 -19.01 14.08
C ALA A 337 -15.63 -17.97 13.40
N ARG A 338 -16.95 -18.18 13.51
CA ARG A 338 -17.95 -17.24 12.97
C ARG A 338 -17.88 -15.91 13.74
N PRO A 339 -17.87 -14.75 13.04
CA PRO A 339 -17.83 -13.44 13.68
C PRO A 339 -19.10 -13.16 14.48
N ILE A 340 -18.99 -12.36 15.54
CA ILE A 340 -20.12 -11.93 16.38
C ILE A 340 -20.33 -10.42 16.40
N ILE A 341 -19.69 -9.69 15.49
CA ILE A 341 -20.01 -8.27 15.26
C ILE A 341 -21.52 -8.09 14.98
N PRO A 342 -22.20 -7.14 15.65
CA PRO A 342 -23.62 -6.88 15.43
C PRO A 342 -23.89 -6.49 13.97
N ALA A 343 -25.00 -6.99 13.41
CA ALA A 343 -25.37 -6.72 12.01
C ALA A 343 -25.71 -5.25 11.73
N ASP A 344 -26.05 -4.48 12.77
CA ASP A 344 -26.34 -3.05 12.72
C ASP A 344 -25.09 -2.17 12.94
N HIS A 345 -23.94 -2.76 13.29
CA HIS A 345 -22.67 -2.02 13.36
C HIS A 345 -22.22 -1.60 11.95
N PRO A 346 -21.94 -0.32 11.70
CA PRO A 346 -21.57 0.13 10.36
C PRO A 346 -20.21 -0.46 9.96
N MET A 347 -20.16 -1.10 8.81
CA MET A 347 -18.92 -1.48 8.14
C MET A 347 -18.97 -0.94 6.73
N TRP A 348 -18.40 0.24 6.49
CA TRP A 348 -18.45 0.90 5.19
C TRP A 348 -17.65 0.13 4.14
N LEU A 349 -16.50 -0.41 4.56
CA LEU A 349 -15.63 -1.28 3.80
C LEU A 349 -15.35 -2.58 4.58
N GLY A 350 -14.75 -3.56 3.91
CA GLY A 350 -14.48 -4.87 4.49
C GLY A 350 -15.74 -5.71 4.70
N SER A 351 -15.63 -6.74 5.54
CA SER A 351 -16.75 -7.62 5.88
C SER A 351 -16.68 -8.05 7.34
N LYS A 352 -17.69 -8.80 7.82
CA LYS A 352 -17.72 -9.31 9.20
C LYS A 352 -16.51 -10.20 9.51
N TRP A 353 -15.85 -10.71 8.47
CA TRP A 353 -14.66 -11.54 8.56
C TRP A 353 -13.39 -10.79 8.97
N LEU A 354 -13.46 -9.47 9.25
CA LEU A 354 -12.37 -8.79 9.95
C LEU A 354 -12.05 -9.42 11.32
N SER A 355 -12.91 -10.28 11.87
CA SER A 355 -12.60 -11.11 13.04
C SER A 355 -11.39 -12.03 12.87
N MET A 356 -11.04 -12.44 11.64
CA MET A 356 -9.85 -13.25 11.35
C MET A 356 -8.65 -12.42 10.84
N ASN A 357 -8.82 -11.12 10.62
CA ASN A 357 -7.77 -10.21 10.17
C ASN A 357 -6.86 -9.81 11.35
N VAL A 358 -6.14 -10.81 11.87
CA VAL A 358 -5.33 -10.73 13.09
C VAL A 358 -3.87 -10.40 12.79
N LEU A 359 -3.14 -9.90 13.78
CA LEU A 359 -1.70 -9.68 13.69
C LEU A 359 -0.97 -10.67 14.60
N MET A 360 -0.17 -11.56 14.01
CA MET A 360 0.75 -12.41 14.80
C MET A 360 1.91 -11.56 15.32
N LEU A 361 2.13 -11.59 16.62
CA LEU A 361 3.27 -10.92 17.27
C LEU A 361 4.50 -11.83 17.30
N ASP A 362 4.27 -13.14 17.39
CA ASP A 362 5.24 -14.21 17.15
C ASP A 362 4.48 -15.53 16.88
N HIS A 363 5.17 -16.67 16.87
CA HIS A 363 4.58 -18.00 16.63
C HIS A 363 3.47 -18.40 17.61
N ASP A 364 3.43 -17.81 18.81
CA ASP A 364 2.56 -18.22 19.91
C ASP A 364 1.71 -17.09 20.47
N ARG A 365 1.84 -15.85 19.95
CA ARG A 365 1.05 -14.68 20.35
C ARG A 365 0.33 -14.06 19.16
N VAL A 366 -0.98 -13.86 19.30
CA VAL A 366 -1.82 -13.21 18.30
C VAL A 366 -2.57 -12.03 18.90
N MET A 367 -2.56 -10.89 18.22
CA MET A 367 -3.42 -9.76 18.53
C MET A 367 -4.78 -9.95 17.86
N VAL A 368 -5.86 -9.92 18.65
CA VAL A 368 -7.22 -10.28 18.23
C VAL A 368 -8.26 -9.34 18.87
N ASP A 369 -9.41 -9.18 18.21
CA ASP A 369 -10.44 -8.25 18.67
C ASP A 369 -11.04 -8.76 20.00
N ALA A 370 -11.02 -7.91 21.03
CA ALA A 370 -11.49 -8.24 22.38
C ALA A 370 -12.97 -8.66 22.43
N ASN A 371 -13.76 -8.27 21.43
CA ASN A 371 -15.19 -8.54 21.32
C ASN A 371 -15.44 -9.90 20.65
N GLU A 372 -14.50 -10.45 19.88
CA GLU A 372 -14.65 -11.68 19.09
C GLU A 372 -14.32 -12.93 19.94
N THR A 373 -15.14 -13.17 20.96
CA THR A 373 -14.95 -14.29 21.91
C THR A 373 -14.86 -15.68 21.26
N PRO A 374 -15.56 -16.00 20.14
CA PRO A 374 -15.38 -17.28 19.46
C PRO A 374 -13.98 -17.41 18.84
N THR A 375 -13.49 -16.36 18.20
CA THR A 375 -12.14 -16.30 17.62
C THR A 375 -11.06 -16.42 18.71
N ILE A 376 -11.24 -15.71 19.82
CA ILE A 376 -10.34 -15.81 20.99
C ILE A 376 -10.23 -17.27 21.47
N LYS A 377 -11.37 -17.94 21.69
CA LYS A 377 -11.41 -19.33 22.16
C LYS A 377 -10.80 -20.31 21.15
N MET A 378 -10.90 -20.01 19.85
CA MET A 378 -10.27 -20.81 18.81
C MET A 378 -8.74 -20.72 18.91
N PHE A 379 -8.17 -19.51 19.02
CA PHE A 379 -6.73 -19.36 19.19
C PHE A 379 -6.21 -20.01 20.48
N GLU A 380 -6.94 -19.86 21.59
CA GLU A 380 -6.60 -20.52 22.86
C GLU A 380 -6.55 -22.05 22.72
N LYS A 381 -7.46 -22.66 21.95
CA LYS A 381 -7.45 -24.11 21.64
C LYS A 381 -6.30 -24.53 20.74
N LEU A 382 -5.83 -23.64 19.86
CA LEU A 382 -4.64 -23.87 19.02
C LEU A 382 -3.32 -23.68 19.78
N GLY A 383 -3.40 -23.35 21.08
CA GLY A 383 -2.23 -23.08 21.91
C GLY A 383 -1.60 -21.70 21.65
N ILE A 384 -2.34 -20.78 21.03
CA ILE A 384 -1.88 -19.44 20.71
C ILE A 384 -2.44 -18.47 21.76
N LYS A 385 -1.56 -17.76 22.45
CA LYS A 385 -1.90 -16.74 23.45
C LYS A 385 -2.54 -15.53 22.75
N THR A 386 -3.69 -15.09 23.26
CA THR A 386 -4.42 -13.95 22.72
C THR A 386 -4.06 -12.64 23.44
N VAL A 387 -3.60 -11.65 22.68
CA VAL A 387 -3.44 -10.25 23.09
C VAL A 387 -4.67 -9.50 22.60
N LYS A 388 -5.51 -9.03 23.53
CA LYS A 388 -6.86 -8.56 23.21
C LYS A 388 -6.88 -7.04 23.14
N ALA A 389 -7.39 -6.49 22.04
CA ALA A 389 -7.63 -5.05 21.88
C ALA A 389 -8.96 -4.84 21.15
N SER A 390 -9.69 -3.75 21.42
CA SER A 390 -10.91 -3.45 20.65
C SER A 390 -10.53 -2.70 19.37
N MET A 391 -11.05 -3.15 18.23
CA MET A 391 -10.98 -2.41 16.97
C MET A 391 -12.36 -2.26 16.33
N ARG A 392 -13.43 -2.30 17.13
CA ARG A 392 -14.80 -2.32 16.62
C ARG A 392 -15.12 -1.14 15.69
N TYR A 393 -14.76 0.08 16.07
CA TYR A 393 -15.00 1.29 15.28
C TYR A 393 -13.95 1.45 14.19
N ALA A 394 -12.70 1.06 14.44
CA ALA A 394 -11.64 1.01 13.43
C ALA A 394 -11.97 0.05 12.27
N ASN A 395 -12.61 -1.10 12.55
CA ASN A 395 -13.04 -2.08 11.56
C ASN A 395 -14.01 -1.49 10.52
N SER A 396 -14.77 -0.45 10.88
CA SER A 396 -15.71 0.19 9.96
C SER A 396 -15.07 0.77 8.71
N TYR A 397 -13.77 1.08 8.77
CA TYR A 397 -12.97 1.64 7.67
C TYR A 397 -12.36 0.57 6.75
N GLY A 398 -12.59 -0.71 7.04
CA GLY A 398 -12.32 -1.81 6.11
C GLY A 398 -11.22 -2.79 6.51
N GLY A 399 -10.68 -2.71 7.72
CA GLY A 399 -9.53 -3.51 8.11
C GLY A 399 -9.50 -3.84 9.60
N GLY A 400 -8.94 -5.01 9.94
CA GLY A 400 -8.59 -5.43 11.29
C GLY A 400 -7.09 -5.19 11.57
N PHE A 401 -6.53 -5.91 12.54
CA PHE A 401 -5.14 -5.67 12.97
C PHE A 401 -4.11 -5.82 11.84
N HIS A 402 -4.31 -6.78 10.93
CA HIS A 402 -3.36 -6.99 9.83
C HIS A 402 -3.42 -5.85 8.82
N CYS A 403 -4.62 -5.39 8.42
CA CYS A 403 -4.76 -4.27 7.47
C CYS A 403 -4.22 -2.96 8.06
N TRP A 404 -4.52 -2.69 9.34
CA TRP A 404 -4.09 -1.48 10.05
C TRP A 404 -2.58 -1.42 10.33
N THR A 405 -1.84 -2.48 9.99
CA THR A 405 -0.40 -2.57 10.26
C THR A 405 0.43 -2.99 9.06
N SER A 406 1.69 -2.56 9.02
CA SER A 406 2.72 -3.12 8.13
C SER A 406 3.95 -3.45 8.98
N ASP A 407 4.33 -4.72 9.04
CA ASP A 407 5.42 -5.22 9.86
C ASP A 407 6.78 -4.97 9.19
N ILE A 408 7.47 -3.94 9.67
CA ILE A 408 8.74 -3.46 9.12
C ILE A 408 9.89 -4.39 9.47
N ARG A 409 9.88 -4.94 10.69
CA ARG A 409 10.94 -5.83 11.16
C ARG A 409 10.38 -6.96 12.01
N ARG A 410 10.73 -8.18 11.61
CA ARG A 410 10.56 -9.41 12.39
C ARG A 410 11.91 -10.11 12.53
N ARG A 411 12.17 -10.68 13.70
CA ARG A 411 13.41 -11.39 13.99
C ARG A 411 13.36 -12.80 13.41
N GLY A 412 13.92 -12.94 12.22
CA GLY A 412 14.00 -14.24 11.54
C GLY A 412 14.94 -14.20 10.34
N THR A 413 15.01 -15.31 9.63
CA THR A 413 15.83 -15.50 8.44
C THR A 413 14.97 -16.02 7.30
N LEU A 414 15.37 -15.75 6.06
CA LEU A 414 14.70 -16.32 4.89
C LEU A 414 14.73 -17.86 4.93
N GLN A 415 13.56 -18.49 4.96
CA GLN A 415 13.37 -19.93 4.97
C GLN A 415 12.35 -20.33 3.89
N SER A 416 12.28 -21.62 3.58
CA SER A 416 11.18 -22.21 2.81
C SER A 416 10.37 -23.11 3.74
N TYR A 417 9.05 -23.12 3.54
CA TYR A 417 8.09 -23.86 4.36
C TYR A 417 7.19 -24.78 3.51
N PHE A 418 7.57 -25.01 2.24
CA PHE A 418 6.78 -25.73 1.23
C PHE A 418 7.62 -26.76 0.46
#